data_AF-A0A6V8PBU5-F1
#
_entry.id   AF-A0A6V8PBU5-F1
#
_cell.length_a   1.000
_cell.length_b   1.000
_cell.length_c   1.000
_cell.angle_alpha   90.00
_cell.angle_beta   90.00
_cell.angle_gamma   90.00
#
_symmetry.space_group_name_H-M   'P 1'
#
loop_
_entity.id
_entity.type
_entity.pdbx_description
1 polymer ?
#
loop_
_entity_poly.entity_id
_entity_poly.type
_entity_poly.pdbx_seq_one_letter_code
_entity_poly.pdbx_strand_id
1 'polypeptide(L)'
;MKRVTTLIVAVSVFLSMFSPWLTSTAQAAPGNYLIVLDPGDGGVVGATGPTGLQEKVVNLDIALRVRDRLVGAGYRVIMTRDSDNPVSLAQRVDIANRNNASVFVSIHTNAVSNREVHGTETYFSSRGAPYGFHLANHIQSRVVINTGSQSRGVKDGAFFVLTHTTMPAALQEGEFISNPDKEALLRTDAFRDKIAQGIFEGIVNFLNEYGAATISPTNYTYRAAYNDYQRTPSSLSPGQQVSFPFAVRNLSNFKPGPTGKLSLCGKEPVQLPWSSSPPNQVNLSYHLYDSRGRMVTSLNGLRSPLPRNVAPGEVVDLTITIQAPTSLGTYTIAYDMVHEGVSWFSQKGAGMERRTFSVGGTASASPTPSGAVTNDTSLVGVSQVTEQQLVDLFRKRGFTAQVPKAQELAPLYITWGRKFNIRADIAWAQMAHETGFLRFGGIVPPDANNFAGIGATGAKNPDGTYKFDRFATPELGVIAHYAHLAWYVFPDHVNEYCNQQYDPRHFGNRHRYLGENLGVLNRRWAPSPTYTDQIIRFANMIGG
;
A
#
# COMPACT_ATOMS: atom_id res chain seq x y z
N MET A 1 49.85 53.42 42.77
CA MET A 1 49.26 53.00 44.06
C MET A 1 47.74 52.89 43.92
N LYS A 2 47.15 51.74 44.32
CA LYS A 2 45.73 51.47 44.70
C LYS A 2 44.65 51.72 43.60
N ARG A 3 44.10 50.70 42.92
CA ARG A 3 42.99 49.74 43.24
C ARG A 3 41.57 50.36 43.36
N VAL A 4 40.62 49.61 42.78
CA VAL A 4 39.14 49.50 43.00
C VAL A 4 38.26 50.40 42.10
N THR A 5 37.04 50.09 41.60
CA THR A 5 36.25 48.92 41.09
C THR A 5 34.90 49.54 40.60
N THR A 6 34.21 48.92 39.62
CA THR A 6 32.73 48.99 39.36
C THR A 6 32.23 50.24 38.57
N LEU A 7 31.39 50.17 37.51
CA LEU A 7 30.06 49.57 37.41
C LEU A 7 29.63 49.31 35.95
N ILE A 8 28.92 48.19 35.76
CA ILE A 8 28.20 47.74 34.56
C ILE A 8 26.87 48.50 34.45
N VAL A 9 26.52 49.01 33.26
CA VAL A 9 25.12 49.12 32.81
C VAL A 9 25.05 48.67 31.35
N ALA A 10 24.20 47.69 31.11
CA ALA A 10 23.94 47.04 29.83
C ALA A 10 23.04 47.89 28.92
N VAL A 11 23.27 47.82 27.61
CA VAL A 11 22.20 47.89 26.59
C VAL A 11 22.55 46.90 25.49
N SER A 12 21.74 45.85 25.42
CA SER A 12 21.73 44.82 24.37
C SER A 12 20.87 45.28 23.20
N VAL A 13 21.36 45.21 21.96
CA VAL A 13 20.51 45.12 20.75
C VAL A 13 21.13 44.13 19.77
N PHE A 14 20.49 42.96 19.72
CA PHE A 14 20.20 42.08 18.58
C PHE A 14 21.00 42.26 17.27
N LEU A 15 21.84 41.27 16.98
CA LEU A 15 22.01 40.75 15.62
C LEU A 15 22.47 39.29 15.68
N SER A 16 21.54 38.34 15.61
CA SER A 16 21.83 36.95 15.27
C SER A 16 20.64 36.37 14.54
N MET A 17 20.90 35.31 13.77
CA MET A 17 19.96 34.48 13.01
C MET A 17 19.89 34.82 11.52
N PHE A 18 20.85 34.30 10.76
CA PHE A 18 20.59 33.53 9.54
C PHE A 18 21.82 32.65 9.26
N SER A 19 21.96 31.55 10.03
CA SER A 19 22.74 30.40 9.58
C SER A 19 21.76 29.48 8.83
N PRO A 20 21.93 29.22 7.53
CA PRO A 20 21.21 28.14 6.90
C PRO A 20 21.75 26.84 7.47
N TRP A 21 20.92 26.15 8.23
CA TRP A 21 21.14 24.74 8.56
C TRP A 21 21.04 23.97 7.24
N LEU A 22 22.18 23.73 6.60
CA LEU A 22 22.30 22.62 5.68
C LEU A 22 22.16 21.36 6.52
N THR A 23 20.96 20.78 6.56
CA THR A 23 20.79 19.39 6.98
C THR A 23 21.51 18.52 5.96
N SER A 24 22.79 18.24 6.24
CA SER A 24 23.48 17.08 5.69
C SER A 24 22.66 15.86 6.06
N THR A 25 22.06 15.22 5.06
CA THR A 25 21.63 13.82 5.20
C THR A 25 22.92 13.02 5.37
N ALA A 26 23.30 12.77 6.63
CA ALA A 26 24.43 11.91 6.93
C ALA A 26 24.15 10.54 6.30
N GLN A 27 24.91 10.19 5.26
CA GLN A 27 24.81 8.90 4.60
C GLN A 27 25.05 7.79 5.65
N ALA A 28 24.21 6.76 5.62
CA ALA A 28 24.27 5.66 6.57
C ALA A 28 25.70 5.09 6.63
N ALA A 29 26.33 5.08 7.82
CA ALA A 29 27.65 4.47 7.99
C ALA A 29 27.53 2.93 7.87
N PRO A 30 27.98 2.30 6.78
CA PRO A 30 27.58 0.93 6.45
C PRO A 30 28.03 -0.12 7.48
N GLY A 31 29.18 0.10 8.13
CA GLY A 31 29.75 -0.82 9.12
C GLY A 31 28.94 -1.00 10.40
N ASN A 32 27.96 -0.13 10.67
CA ASN A 32 27.10 -0.21 11.85
C ASN A 32 25.90 -1.14 11.68
N TYR A 33 25.58 -1.54 10.45
CA TYR A 33 24.44 -2.43 10.19
C TYR A 33 24.92 -3.86 9.99
N LEU A 34 24.20 -4.78 10.64
CA LEU A 34 24.33 -6.21 10.39
C LEU A 34 23.10 -6.69 9.62
N ILE A 35 23.30 -7.22 8.43
CA ILE A 35 22.24 -7.73 7.57
C ILE A 35 22.31 -9.26 7.62
N VAL A 36 21.17 -9.89 7.93
CA VAL A 36 21.05 -11.34 7.84
C VAL A 36 20.33 -11.71 6.56
N LEU A 37 21.00 -12.49 5.73
CA LEU A 37 20.45 -13.06 4.51
C LEU A 37 20.09 -14.52 4.76
N ASP A 38 18.87 -14.88 4.38
CA ASP A 38 18.32 -16.21 4.61
C ASP A 38 17.98 -16.86 3.27
N PRO A 39 18.89 -17.64 2.67
CA PRO A 39 18.55 -18.41 1.49
C PRO A 39 17.57 -19.53 1.88
N GLY A 40 16.35 -19.46 1.35
CA GLY A 40 15.27 -20.42 1.61
C GLY A 40 15.71 -21.87 1.37
N ASP A 41 15.08 -22.81 2.07
CA ASP A 41 15.33 -24.27 1.93
C ASP A 41 16.74 -24.72 2.30
N GLY A 42 17.23 -25.85 1.75
CA GLY A 42 18.53 -26.45 2.02
C GLY A 42 18.40 -27.92 2.43
N GLY A 43 19.28 -28.79 1.93
CA GLY A 43 19.13 -30.24 2.10
C GLY A 43 18.04 -30.80 1.18
N VAL A 44 17.05 -31.52 1.70
CA VAL A 44 16.06 -32.27 0.87
C VAL A 44 14.78 -31.46 0.55
N VAL A 45 14.67 -30.23 1.05
CA VAL A 45 13.46 -29.40 0.91
C VAL A 45 13.58 -28.34 -0.20
N GLY A 46 12.44 -27.82 -0.66
CA GLY A 46 12.32 -26.78 -1.70
C GLY A 46 11.60 -27.27 -2.96
N ALA A 47 11.11 -26.34 -3.78
CA ALA A 47 10.48 -26.69 -5.04
C ALA A 47 11.49 -27.17 -6.10
N THR A 48 11.02 -28.01 -7.03
CA THR A 48 11.78 -28.42 -8.21
C THR A 48 11.03 -27.98 -9.47
N GLY A 49 11.70 -27.21 -10.33
CA GLY A 49 11.16 -26.76 -11.60
C GLY A 49 11.02 -27.87 -12.64
N PRO A 50 10.29 -27.61 -13.75
CA PRO A 50 10.03 -28.59 -14.81
C PRO A 50 11.25 -29.29 -15.41
N THR A 51 12.41 -28.63 -15.44
CA THR A 51 13.67 -29.16 -16.00
C THR A 51 14.62 -29.66 -14.91
N GLY A 52 14.17 -29.73 -13.65
CA GLY A 52 14.94 -30.22 -12.52
C GLY A 52 15.77 -29.15 -11.80
N LEU A 53 15.56 -27.86 -12.07
CA LEU A 53 16.21 -26.81 -11.28
C LEU A 53 15.61 -26.81 -9.87
N GLN A 54 16.47 -26.82 -8.86
CA GLN A 54 16.03 -26.85 -7.46
C GLN A 54 16.05 -25.45 -6.87
N GLU A 55 14.95 -25.06 -6.21
CA GLU A 55 14.75 -23.75 -5.58
C GLU A 55 15.92 -23.37 -4.66
N LYS A 56 16.32 -24.29 -3.78
CA LYS A 56 17.43 -24.12 -2.84
C LYS A 56 18.77 -23.71 -3.48
N VAL A 57 19.02 -24.13 -4.73
CA VAL A 57 20.24 -23.80 -5.48
C VAL A 57 20.17 -22.37 -5.99
N VAL A 58 19.00 -21.98 -6.52
CA VAL A 58 18.73 -20.62 -7.00
C VAL A 58 18.75 -19.63 -5.84
N ASN A 59 18.07 -19.95 -4.74
CA ASN A 59 18.01 -19.15 -3.53
C ASN A 59 19.41 -18.89 -2.96
N LEU A 60 20.25 -19.93 -2.88
CA LEU A 60 21.63 -19.81 -2.39
C LEU A 60 22.49 -18.92 -3.29
N ASP A 61 22.43 -19.12 -4.60
CA ASP A 61 23.22 -18.33 -5.55
C ASP A 61 22.86 -16.84 -5.50
N ILE A 62 21.56 -16.50 -5.50
CA ILE A 62 21.09 -15.12 -5.38
C ILE A 62 21.57 -14.53 -4.05
N ALA A 63 21.42 -15.25 -2.94
CA ALA A 63 21.82 -14.76 -1.62
C ALA A 63 23.34 -14.51 -1.50
N LEU A 64 24.17 -15.37 -2.11
CA LEU A 64 25.63 -15.17 -2.17
C LEU A 64 25.98 -13.90 -2.96
N ARG A 65 25.31 -13.62 -4.08
CA ARG A 65 25.50 -12.37 -4.84
C ARG A 65 25.08 -11.14 -4.04
N VAL A 66 23.95 -11.20 -3.32
CA VAL A 66 23.50 -10.13 -2.43
C VAL A 66 24.52 -9.89 -1.31
N ARG A 67 25.03 -10.97 -0.70
CA ARG A 67 26.10 -10.90 0.31
C ARG A 67 27.30 -10.15 -0.23
N ASP A 68 27.82 -10.55 -1.39
CA ASP A 68 29.06 -9.99 -1.93
C ASP A 68 28.91 -8.50 -2.24
N ARG A 69 27.74 -8.08 -2.75
CA ARG A 69 27.42 -6.66 -2.97
C ARG A 69 27.34 -5.86 -1.67
N LEU A 70 26.68 -6.41 -0.65
CA LEU A 70 26.57 -5.77 0.67
C LEU A 70 27.93 -5.67 1.37
N VAL A 71 28.73 -6.74 1.36
CA VAL A 71 30.09 -6.74 1.92
C VAL A 71 30.97 -5.75 1.17
N GLY A 72 30.91 -5.72 -0.17
CA GLY A 72 31.63 -4.75 -0.99
C GLY A 72 31.23 -3.29 -0.73
N ALA A 73 29.98 -3.07 -0.31
CA ALA A 73 29.48 -1.76 0.13
C ALA A 73 29.77 -1.44 1.60
N GLY A 74 30.49 -2.31 2.32
CA GLY A 74 30.94 -2.08 3.70
C GLY A 74 29.96 -2.52 4.79
N TYR A 75 28.89 -3.25 4.45
CA TYR A 75 27.96 -3.80 5.43
C TYR A 75 28.46 -5.11 6.04
N ARG A 76 28.09 -5.38 7.29
CA ARG A 76 28.31 -6.69 7.92
C ARG A 76 27.18 -7.62 7.48
N VAL A 77 27.53 -8.83 7.03
CA VAL A 77 26.54 -9.82 6.57
C VAL A 77 26.73 -11.15 7.30
N ILE A 78 25.63 -11.72 7.75
CA ILE A 78 25.56 -13.12 8.19
C ILE A 78 24.58 -13.85 7.29
N MET A 79 24.94 -15.04 6.83
CA MET A 79 24.02 -15.92 6.11
C MET A 79 23.49 -17.02 7.04
N THR A 80 22.21 -17.37 6.94
CA THR A 80 21.68 -18.51 7.72
C THR A 80 22.24 -19.85 7.24
N ARG A 81 22.58 -19.94 5.94
CA ARG A 81 23.41 -20.98 5.31
C ARG A 81 24.18 -20.39 4.15
N ASP A 82 25.38 -20.88 3.88
CA ASP A 82 26.24 -20.50 2.75
C ASP A 82 26.56 -21.69 1.81
N SER A 83 25.92 -22.83 2.09
CA SER A 83 26.07 -24.12 1.43
C SER A 83 24.71 -24.86 1.42
N ASP A 84 24.65 -26.05 0.82
CA ASP A 84 23.43 -26.87 0.76
C ASP A 84 23.17 -27.65 2.07
N ASN A 85 23.21 -26.95 3.20
CA ASN A 85 22.91 -27.51 4.51
C ASN A 85 21.47 -27.16 4.93
N PRO A 86 20.71 -28.10 5.52
CA PRO A 86 19.39 -27.82 6.05
C PRO A 86 19.48 -26.92 7.28
N VAL A 87 18.64 -25.88 7.34
CA VAL A 87 18.48 -25.00 8.50
C VAL A 87 16.99 -24.85 8.79
N SER A 88 16.58 -25.17 10.02
CA SER A 88 15.17 -25.06 10.43
C SER A 88 14.70 -23.60 10.50
N LEU A 89 13.40 -23.37 10.38
CA LEU A 89 12.81 -22.03 10.51
C LEU A 89 13.16 -21.35 11.85
N ALA A 90 13.18 -22.12 12.95
CA ALA A 90 13.58 -21.63 14.27
C ALA A 90 15.06 -21.22 14.31
N GLN A 91 15.96 -22.02 13.73
CA GLN A 91 17.38 -21.68 13.67
C GLN A 91 17.65 -20.42 12.83
N ARG A 92 16.93 -20.21 11.73
CA ARG A 92 17.03 -18.99 10.90
C ARG A 92 16.71 -17.74 11.71
N VAL A 93 15.61 -17.79 12.45
CA VAL A 93 15.17 -16.72 13.38
C VAL A 93 16.20 -16.51 14.50
N ASP A 94 16.68 -17.60 15.12
CA ASP A 94 17.67 -17.55 16.20
C ASP A 94 18.99 -16.90 15.75
N ILE A 95 19.47 -17.21 14.54
CA ILE A 95 20.67 -16.59 13.97
C ILE A 95 20.48 -15.08 13.87
N ALA A 96 19.34 -14.62 13.35
CA ALA A 96 19.06 -13.20 13.22
C ALA A 96 18.94 -12.49 14.57
N ASN A 97 18.15 -13.06 15.48
CA ASN A 97 17.86 -12.47 16.78
C ASN A 97 19.09 -12.45 17.69
N ARG A 98 19.85 -13.56 17.80
CA ARG A 98 21.04 -13.64 18.69
C ARG A 98 22.15 -12.70 18.26
N ASN A 99 22.26 -12.41 16.97
CA ASN A 99 23.27 -11.48 16.46
C ASN A 99 22.80 -10.02 16.45
N ASN A 100 21.58 -9.72 16.90
CA ASN A 100 20.98 -8.39 16.84
C ASN A 100 21.04 -7.79 15.43
N ALA A 101 20.62 -8.56 14.42
CA ALA A 101 20.61 -8.08 13.04
C ALA A 101 19.78 -6.79 12.93
N SER A 102 20.24 -5.88 12.08
CA SER A 102 19.52 -4.66 11.72
C SER A 102 18.38 -4.94 10.75
N VAL A 103 18.57 -5.91 9.84
CA VAL A 103 17.59 -6.31 8.83
C VAL A 103 17.71 -7.81 8.59
N PHE A 104 16.57 -8.47 8.36
CA PHE A 104 16.49 -9.85 7.91
C PHE A 104 15.82 -9.92 6.53
N VAL A 105 16.46 -10.58 5.57
CA VAL A 105 15.86 -10.83 4.23
C VAL A 105 15.96 -12.30 3.90
N SER A 106 14.80 -12.95 3.79
CA SER A 106 14.67 -14.30 3.26
C SER A 106 14.50 -14.28 1.75
N ILE A 107 15.18 -15.16 1.03
CA ILE A 107 15.26 -15.18 -0.43
C ILE A 107 14.78 -16.54 -0.93
N HIS A 108 13.73 -16.50 -1.75
CA HIS A 108 12.99 -17.63 -2.28
C HIS A 108 12.72 -17.50 -3.78
N THR A 109 12.34 -18.59 -4.44
CA THR A 109 11.78 -18.57 -5.78
C THR A 109 10.55 -19.45 -5.84
N ASN A 110 9.40 -18.79 -5.74
CA ASN A 110 8.06 -19.32 -5.64
C ASN A 110 7.76 -20.54 -6.54
N ALA A 111 6.75 -21.31 -6.15
CA ALA A 111 6.23 -22.41 -6.96
C ALA A 111 4.74 -22.59 -6.73
N VAL A 112 4.00 -22.85 -7.81
CA VAL A 112 2.58 -23.17 -7.76
C VAL A 112 2.23 -24.22 -8.83
N SER A 113 1.13 -24.94 -8.62
CA SER A 113 0.67 -25.99 -9.54
C SER A 113 0.34 -25.46 -10.94
N ASN A 114 -0.23 -24.26 -11.05
CA ASN A 114 -0.46 -23.60 -12.33
C ASN A 114 0.86 -23.01 -12.86
N ARG A 115 1.48 -23.71 -13.81
CA ARG A 115 2.79 -23.35 -14.37
C ARG A 115 2.80 -22.07 -15.21
N GLU A 116 1.65 -21.48 -15.52
CA GLU A 116 1.57 -20.18 -16.20
C GLU A 116 1.87 -18.99 -15.27
N VAL A 117 1.72 -19.19 -13.96
CA VAL A 117 1.94 -18.11 -12.97
C VAL A 117 3.41 -17.71 -12.94
N HIS A 118 3.65 -16.41 -13.02
CA HIS A 118 4.96 -15.79 -12.95
C HIS A 118 4.89 -14.40 -12.32
N GLY A 119 6.05 -13.78 -12.14
CA GLY A 119 6.27 -12.49 -11.52
C GLY A 119 6.94 -12.59 -10.15
N THR A 120 7.45 -11.46 -9.66
CA THR A 120 8.11 -11.33 -8.36
C THR A 120 7.19 -10.70 -7.33
N GLU A 121 7.24 -11.19 -6.10
CA GLU A 121 6.51 -10.66 -4.93
C GLU A 121 7.44 -10.56 -3.72
N THR A 122 7.11 -9.69 -2.78
CA THR A 122 7.85 -9.58 -1.52
C THR A 122 6.88 -9.53 -0.36
N TYR A 123 7.11 -10.35 0.66
CA TYR A 123 6.28 -10.44 1.83
C TYR A 123 6.89 -9.73 3.03
N PHE A 124 6.02 -9.17 3.87
CA PHE A 124 6.32 -8.74 5.23
C PHE A 124 5.30 -9.39 6.18
N SER A 125 5.44 -9.20 7.49
CA SER A 125 4.37 -9.57 8.42
C SER A 125 3.96 -8.41 9.30
N SER A 126 2.66 -8.09 9.34
CA SER A 126 2.10 -7.14 10.31
C SER A 126 2.18 -7.63 11.77
N ARG A 127 2.44 -8.93 11.97
CA ARG A 127 2.66 -9.53 13.29
C ARG A 127 4.13 -9.57 13.70
N GLY A 128 5.04 -9.22 12.78
CA GLY A 128 6.49 -9.23 13.00
C GLY A 128 7.01 -7.94 13.61
N ALA A 129 8.32 -7.73 13.46
CA ALA A 129 8.96 -6.49 13.83
C ALA A 129 8.48 -5.31 12.95
N PRO A 130 8.51 -4.08 13.50
CA PRO A 130 8.22 -2.86 12.74
C PRO A 130 9.00 -2.72 11.43
N TYR A 131 8.52 -1.87 10.51
CA TYR A 131 9.16 -1.48 9.24
C TYR A 131 9.37 -2.60 8.21
N GLY A 132 8.89 -3.83 8.46
CA GLY A 132 8.96 -4.93 7.48
C GLY A 132 8.29 -4.58 6.14
N PHE A 133 7.17 -3.84 6.16
CA PHE A 133 6.49 -3.37 4.94
C PHE A 133 7.40 -2.46 4.10
N HIS A 134 8.09 -1.51 4.73
CA HIS A 134 8.96 -0.56 4.03
C HIS A 134 10.16 -1.26 3.40
N LEU A 135 10.81 -2.14 4.16
CA LEU A 135 11.88 -2.99 3.65
C LEU A 135 11.40 -3.81 2.44
N ALA A 136 10.26 -4.50 2.59
CA ALA A 136 9.68 -5.29 1.51
C ALA A 136 9.35 -4.43 0.27
N ASN A 137 8.86 -3.22 0.47
CA ASN A 137 8.53 -2.30 -0.62
C ASN A 137 9.76 -1.79 -1.38
N HIS A 138 10.83 -1.43 -0.68
CA HIS A 138 12.09 -1.05 -1.35
C HIS A 138 12.67 -2.22 -2.14
N ILE A 139 12.68 -3.43 -1.56
CA ILE A 139 13.14 -4.64 -2.24
C ILE A 139 12.29 -4.93 -3.48
N GLN A 140 10.96 -5.00 -3.32
CA GLN A 140 10.04 -5.27 -4.43
C GLN A 140 10.24 -4.30 -5.59
N SER A 141 10.32 -3.00 -5.28
CA SER A 141 10.47 -1.95 -6.30
C SER A 141 11.77 -2.14 -7.09
N ARG A 142 12.89 -2.37 -6.41
CA ARG A 142 14.19 -2.51 -7.08
C ARG A 142 14.33 -3.84 -7.80
N VAL A 143 13.79 -4.95 -7.28
CA VAL A 143 13.78 -6.23 -8.00
C VAL A 143 13.00 -6.10 -9.32
N VAL A 144 11.78 -5.55 -9.29
CA VAL A 144 10.97 -5.32 -10.50
C VAL A 144 11.73 -4.48 -11.53
N ILE A 145 12.36 -3.38 -11.09
CA ILE A 145 13.13 -2.49 -11.98
C ILE A 145 14.31 -3.23 -12.62
N ASN A 146 15.05 -4.03 -11.85
CA ASN A 146 16.27 -4.69 -12.36
C ASN A 146 15.97 -5.91 -13.24
N THR A 147 14.94 -6.69 -12.90
CA THR A 147 14.62 -7.93 -13.61
C THR A 147 13.70 -7.72 -14.80
N GLY A 148 12.83 -6.70 -14.74
CA GLY A 148 11.70 -6.55 -15.65
C GLY A 148 10.58 -7.58 -15.42
N SER A 149 10.65 -8.36 -14.33
CA SER A 149 9.59 -9.32 -13.97
C SER A 149 8.29 -8.60 -13.62
N GLN A 150 7.16 -9.26 -13.88
CA GLN A 150 5.85 -8.78 -13.47
C GLN A 150 5.83 -8.57 -11.95
N SER A 151 5.45 -7.37 -11.51
CA SER A 151 5.25 -7.10 -10.09
C SER A 151 3.97 -7.77 -9.61
N ARG A 152 4.07 -8.57 -8.55
CA ARG A 152 2.94 -9.16 -7.84
C ARG A 152 2.69 -8.47 -6.49
N GLY A 153 3.41 -7.38 -6.23
CA GLY A 153 3.22 -6.48 -5.11
C GLY A 153 3.89 -6.92 -3.80
N VAL A 154 3.72 -6.06 -2.79
CA VAL A 154 4.09 -6.35 -1.40
C VAL A 154 2.89 -6.94 -0.68
N LYS A 155 3.09 -8.00 0.10
CA LYS A 155 2.00 -8.76 0.74
C LYS A 155 2.25 -8.99 2.23
N ASP A 156 1.20 -8.93 3.03
CA ASP A 156 1.25 -9.37 4.43
C ASP A 156 1.10 -10.89 4.49
N GLY A 157 2.12 -11.56 5.02
CA GLY A 157 2.18 -13.01 5.17
C GLY A 157 2.72 -13.38 6.55
N ALA A 158 2.00 -14.24 7.28
CA ALA A 158 2.41 -14.70 8.60
C ALA A 158 3.46 -15.84 8.54
N PHE A 159 4.48 -15.70 7.69
CA PHE A 159 5.58 -16.65 7.61
C PHE A 159 6.36 -16.68 8.92
N PHE A 160 6.80 -17.87 9.35
CA PHE A 160 7.46 -18.04 10.65
C PHE A 160 8.67 -17.11 10.82
N VAL A 161 9.52 -17.01 9.79
CA VAL A 161 10.73 -16.18 9.81
C VAL A 161 10.43 -14.68 9.85
N LEU A 162 9.29 -14.23 9.32
CA LEU A 162 8.88 -12.81 9.35
C LEU A 162 8.18 -12.44 10.65
N THR A 163 7.53 -13.41 11.29
CA THR A 163 6.73 -13.20 12.51
C THR A 163 7.55 -13.28 13.80
N HIS A 164 8.68 -14.00 13.80
CA HIS A 164 9.46 -14.28 15.00
C HIS A 164 10.85 -13.62 15.01
N THR A 165 11.24 -12.96 13.92
CA THR A 165 12.41 -12.06 13.91
C THR A 165 12.08 -10.75 14.63
N THR A 166 13.09 -10.17 15.28
CA THR A 166 12.95 -8.98 16.16
C THR A 166 13.37 -7.67 15.49
N MET A 167 13.79 -7.74 14.22
CA MET A 167 14.18 -6.61 13.37
C MET A 167 13.34 -6.61 12.09
N PRO A 168 13.27 -5.49 11.33
CA PRO A 168 12.55 -5.44 10.07
C PRO A 168 12.91 -6.62 9.16
N ALA A 169 11.88 -7.34 8.72
CA ALA A 169 12.03 -8.59 7.99
C ALA A 169 11.20 -8.60 6.71
N ALA A 170 11.79 -9.11 5.63
CA ALA A 170 11.11 -9.33 4.35
C ALA A 170 11.45 -10.71 3.78
N LEU A 171 10.52 -11.30 3.02
CA LEU A 171 10.73 -12.54 2.25
C LEU A 171 10.50 -12.22 0.78
N GLN A 172 11.55 -12.33 -0.02
CA GLN A 172 11.54 -11.99 -1.44
C GLN A 172 11.37 -13.26 -2.26
N GLU A 173 10.38 -13.26 -3.16
CA GLU A 173 10.12 -14.29 -4.15
C GLU A 173 10.61 -13.82 -5.53
N GLY A 174 11.77 -14.33 -5.96
CA GLY A 174 12.48 -13.93 -7.18
C GLY A 174 11.63 -14.05 -8.45
N GLU A 175 11.07 -15.23 -8.66
CA GLU A 175 10.20 -15.61 -9.77
C GLU A 175 9.59 -16.99 -9.45
N PHE A 176 8.68 -17.46 -10.28
CA PHE A 176 8.09 -18.79 -10.14
C PHE A 176 8.94 -19.88 -10.82
N ILE A 177 9.70 -20.66 -10.06
CA ILE A 177 10.49 -21.79 -10.58
C ILE A 177 9.62 -22.88 -11.23
N SER A 178 8.34 -22.94 -10.88
CA SER A 178 7.35 -23.83 -11.50
C SER A 178 7.01 -23.46 -12.95
N ASN A 179 7.25 -22.21 -13.36
CA ASN A 179 6.99 -21.74 -14.71
C ASN A 179 8.21 -22.05 -15.62
N PRO A 180 8.05 -22.78 -16.74
CA PRO A 180 9.17 -23.19 -17.60
C PRO A 180 10.01 -22.02 -18.14
N ASP A 181 9.37 -20.92 -18.54
CA ASP A 181 10.08 -19.76 -19.09
C ASP A 181 10.87 -19.03 -17.99
N LYS A 182 10.31 -18.96 -16.78
CA LYS A 182 11.00 -18.35 -15.64
C LYS A 182 12.07 -19.25 -15.08
N GLU A 183 11.87 -20.57 -15.06
CA GLU A 183 12.91 -21.54 -14.75
C GLU A 183 14.10 -21.36 -15.71
N ALA A 184 13.86 -21.22 -17.01
CA ALA A 184 14.91 -20.96 -18.00
C ALA A 184 15.69 -19.68 -17.70
N LEU A 185 15.02 -18.60 -17.27
CA LEU A 185 15.68 -17.38 -16.82
C LEU A 185 16.47 -17.59 -15.52
N LEU A 186 15.89 -18.25 -14.51
CA LEU A 186 16.52 -18.56 -13.22
C LEU A 186 17.75 -19.46 -13.36
N ARG A 187 17.88 -20.22 -14.46
CA ARG A 187 19.12 -20.96 -14.80
C ARG A 187 20.26 -20.06 -15.23
N THR A 188 19.99 -18.82 -15.66
CA THR A 188 21.02 -17.91 -16.14
C THR A 188 21.64 -17.11 -14.99
N ASP A 189 22.95 -16.93 -15.04
CA ASP A 189 23.66 -16.06 -14.08
C ASP A 189 23.18 -14.61 -14.18
N ALA A 190 22.92 -14.13 -15.40
CA ALA A 190 22.51 -12.75 -15.63
C ALA A 190 21.18 -12.41 -14.95
N PHE A 191 20.20 -13.32 -14.96
CA PHE A 191 18.91 -13.07 -14.33
C PHE A 191 18.99 -13.15 -12.80
N ARG A 192 19.71 -14.12 -12.27
CA ARG A 192 19.98 -14.22 -10.82
C ARG A 192 20.73 -12.99 -10.31
N ASP A 193 21.67 -12.47 -11.09
CA ASP A 193 22.39 -11.23 -10.77
C ASP A 193 21.48 -10.00 -10.72
N LYS A 194 20.50 -9.89 -11.64
CA LYS A 194 19.50 -8.82 -11.61
C LYS A 194 18.61 -8.88 -10.37
N ILE A 195 18.16 -10.07 -9.97
CA ILE A 195 17.41 -10.23 -8.71
C ILE A 195 18.27 -9.78 -7.53
N ALA A 196 19.52 -10.26 -7.47
CA ALA A 196 20.45 -9.91 -6.40
C ALA A 196 20.75 -8.40 -6.34
N GLN A 197 20.93 -7.74 -7.49
CA GLN A 197 21.11 -6.30 -7.56
C GLN A 197 19.88 -5.56 -7.03
N GLY A 198 18.68 -6.00 -7.40
CA GLY A 198 17.43 -5.41 -6.90
C GLY A 198 17.28 -5.54 -5.39
N ILE A 199 17.57 -6.72 -4.83
CA ILE A 199 17.53 -6.94 -3.37
C ILE A 199 18.56 -6.04 -2.67
N PHE A 200 19.80 -6.01 -3.16
CA PHE A 200 20.87 -5.16 -2.63
C PHE A 200 20.45 -3.69 -2.56
N GLU A 201 19.98 -3.14 -3.68
CA GLU A 201 19.55 -1.73 -3.76
C GLU A 201 18.34 -1.45 -2.87
N GLY A 202 17.40 -2.39 -2.76
CA GLY A 202 16.25 -2.28 -1.89
C GLY A 202 16.65 -2.19 -0.42
N ILE A 203 17.56 -3.05 0.03
CA ILE A 203 18.09 -3.01 1.40
C ILE A 203 18.82 -1.69 1.65
N VAL A 204 19.70 -1.26 0.73
CA VAL A 204 20.46 -0.01 0.89
C VAL A 204 19.54 1.21 0.94
N ASN A 205 18.52 1.27 0.08
CA ASN A 205 17.54 2.36 0.09
C ASN A 205 16.79 2.43 1.41
N PHE A 206 16.32 1.28 1.92
CA PHE A 206 15.70 1.20 3.24
C PHE A 206 16.64 1.68 4.35
N LEU A 207 17.90 1.23 4.38
CA LEU A 207 18.85 1.63 5.43
C LEU A 207 19.19 3.12 5.36
N ASN A 208 19.26 3.71 4.16
CA ASN A 208 19.48 5.14 3.98
C ASN A 208 18.28 5.99 4.43
N GLU A 209 17.06 5.52 4.18
CA GLU A 209 15.83 6.25 4.54
C GLU A 209 15.53 6.15 6.04
N TYR A 210 15.74 4.99 6.66
CA TYR A 210 15.31 4.74 8.04
C TYR A 210 16.44 4.90 9.07
N GLY A 211 17.72 4.60 8.75
CA GLY A 211 18.84 4.78 9.68
C GLY A 211 18.85 3.89 10.94
N ALA A 212 20.01 3.71 11.57
CA ALA A 212 20.22 2.78 12.69
C ALA A 212 19.44 3.14 13.97
N ALA A 213 19.24 4.44 14.23
CA ALA A 213 18.53 4.91 15.41
C ALA A 213 17.03 4.58 15.38
N THR A 214 16.46 4.44 14.17
CA THR A 214 15.03 4.19 13.95
C THR A 214 14.70 2.69 13.93
N ILE A 215 15.67 1.86 13.52
CA ILE A 215 15.52 0.41 13.34
C ILE A 215 15.78 -0.37 14.66
N SER A 216 16.10 0.32 15.77
CA SER A 216 16.39 -0.36 17.04
C SER A 216 15.17 -1.14 17.55
N PRO A 217 15.31 -2.42 17.98
CA PRO A 217 14.22 -3.28 18.49
C PRO A 217 13.55 -2.78 19.79
N THR A 218 13.78 -1.54 20.21
CA THR A 218 13.39 -1.06 21.53
C THR A 218 11.87 -0.96 21.65
N ASN A 219 11.31 -1.87 22.46
CA ASN A 219 10.05 -1.80 23.21
C ASN A 219 9.29 -0.46 23.13
N TYR A 220 8.60 -0.19 22.03
CA TYR A 220 7.64 0.90 22.01
C TYR A 220 6.40 0.48 22.78
N THR A 221 6.13 1.10 23.94
CA THR A 221 4.82 0.97 24.59
C THR A 221 3.88 2.02 23.99
N TYR A 222 3.00 1.57 23.11
CA TYR A 222 1.98 2.41 22.52
C TYR A 222 0.79 2.53 23.47
N ARG A 223 0.48 3.75 23.89
CA ARG A 223 -0.67 4.05 24.75
C ARG A 223 -1.29 5.36 24.33
N ALA A 224 -2.59 5.33 24.02
CA ALA A 224 -3.37 6.50 23.70
C ALA A 224 -4.66 6.49 24.51
N ALA A 225 -5.11 7.67 24.95
CA ALA A 225 -6.49 7.90 25.33
C ALA A 225 -7.17 8.72 24.24
N TYR A 226 -8.41 8.39 23.96
CA TYR A 226 -9.19 8.99 22.89
C TYR A 226 -10.36 9.72 23.53
N ASN A 227 -10.52 11.00 23.22
CA ASN A 227 -11.61 11.81 23.71
C ASN A 227 -12.39 12.38 22.54
N ASP A 228 -13.60 11.87 22.38
CA ASP A 228 -14.57 12.28 21.37
C ASP A 228 -15.46 13.42 21.91
N TYR A 229 -14.84 14.59 22.15
CA TYR A 229 -15.50 15.73 22.82
C TYR A 229 -16.73 16.27 22.07
N GLN A 230 -16.76 16.15 20.74
CA GLN A 230 -17.88 16.62 19.90
C GLN A 230 -18.81 15.50 19.39
N ARG A 231 -18.54 14.26 19.78
CA ARG A 231 -19.28 13.02 19.49
C ARG A 231 -19.25 12.58 18.03
N THR A 232 -18.83 11.33 17.80
CA THR A 232 -19.11 10.57 16.58
C THR A 232 -20.59 10.68 16.27
N PRO A 233 -20.98 11.07 15.05
CA PRO A 233 -22.39 11.13 14.69
C PRO A 233 -23.06 9.78 14.92
N SER A 234 -24.19 9.78 15.65
CA SER A 234 -24.96 8.56 15.92
C SER A 234 -25.63 7.98 14.67
N SER A 235 -25.75 8.79 13.62
CA SER A 235 -26.31 8.40 12.34
C SER A 235 -25.59 9.07 11.16
N LEU A 236 -25.36 8.33 10.08
CA LEU A 236 -24.78 8.82 8.83
C LEU A 236 -25.58 8.35 7.63
N SER A 237 -25.53 9.12 6.55
CA SER A 237 -26.04 8.69 5.24
C SER A 237 -25.05 7.70 4.60
N PRO A 238 -25.50 6.79 3.73
CA PRO A 238 -24.63 5.88 2.98
C PRO A 238 -23.49 6.61 2.25
N GLY A 239 -22.25 6.19 2.46
CA GLY A 239 -21.08 6.78 1.80
C GLY A 239 -20.70 8.19 2.28
N GLN A 240 -21.46 8.79 3.21
CA GLN A 240 -21.20 10.12 3.73
C GLN A 240 -19.82 10.19 4.37
N GLN A 241 -19.03 11.19 3.98
CA GLN A 241 -17.85 11.59 4.73
C GLN A 241 -18.22 12.69 5.70
N VAL A 242 -17.77 12.56 6.94
CA VAL A 242 -17.93 13.60 7.96
C VAL A 242 -16.60 13.82 8.64
N SER A 243 -16.28 15.09 8.86
CA SER A 243 -15.10 15.51 9.59
C SER A 243 -15.51 16.17 10.89
N PHE A 244 -14.91 15.79 12.00
CA PHE A 244 -15.21 16.41 13.30
C PHE A 244 -13.96 16.44 14.21
N PRO A 245 -13.93 17.37 15.18
CA PRO A 245 -12.83 17.46 16.14
C PRO A 245 -12.74 16.21 17.01
N PHE A 246 -11.52 15.75 17.23
CA PHE A 246 -11.20 14.55 18.00
C PHE A 246 -9.89 14.78 18.76
N ALA A 247 -9.86 14.49 20.05
CA ALA A 247 -8.66 14.67 20.85
C ALA A 247 -8.01 13.32 21.14
N VAL A 248 -6.68 13.25 20.99
CA VAL A 248 -5.89 12.09 21.39
C VAL A 248 -4.84 12.55 22.39
N ARG A 249 -4.66 11.78 23.47
CA ARG A 249 -3.60 12.00 24.44
C ARG A 249 -2.52 10.94 24.30
N ASN A 250 -1.27 11.39 24.17
CA ASN A 250 -0.10 10.53 24.31
C ASN A 250 0.07 10.18 25.79
N LEU A 251 -0.26 8.95 26.19
CA LEU A 251 -0.25 8.59 27.60
C LEU A 251 1.17 8.24 28.06
N SER A 252 1.68 8.99 29.04
CA SER A 252 2.81 8.55 29.85
C SER A 252 2.35 7.59 30.95
N ASN A 253 3.04 6.47 31.11
CA ASN A 253 2.98 5.59 32.28
C ASN A 253 1.58 5.20 32.80
N PHE A 254 0.62 4.94 31.91
CA PHE A 254 -0.72 4.50 32.32
C PHE A 254 -0.70 3.04 32.83
N LYS A 255 -1.37 2.74 33.94
CA LYS A 255 -1.82 1.37 34.28
C LYS A 255 -3.34 1.44 34.50
N PRO A 256 -4.14 0.50 33.97
CA PRO A 256 -5.55 0.43 34.33
C PRO A 256 -5.69 0.00 35.80
N GLY A 257 -6.65 0.56 36.53
CA GLY A 257 -7.03 0.09 37.87
C GLY A 257 -8.56 -0.07 37.98
N PRO A 258 -9.08 -0.79 39.02
CA PRO A 258 -8.38 -1.41 40.14
C PRO A 258 -8.76 -2.89 40.40
N THR A 259 -7.76 -3.78 40.44
CA THR A 259 -7.60 -4.79 41.52
C THR A 259 -6.11 -5.09 41.73
N GLY A 260 -5.52 -4.40 42.71
CA GLY A 260 -4.48 -4.96 43.59
C GLY A 260 -3.03 -5.06 43.09
N LYS A 261 -2.22 -4.03 43.43
CA LYS A 261 -0.75 -4.01 43.64
C LYS A 261 0.17 -4.67 42.59
N LEU A 262 1.12 -3.92 42.03
CA LEU A 262 2.52 -4.42 41.94
C LEU A 262 3.58 -3.33 41.66
N SER A 263 4.71 -3.51 42.34
CA SER A 263 5.98 -2.77 42.32
C SER A 263 6.57 -2.56 40.93
N LEU A 264 7.29 -1.43 40.79
CA LEU A 264 8.24 -1.16 39.71
C LEU A 264 9.52 -1.96 39.96
N CYS A 265 9.81 -2.92 39.10
CA CYS A 265 11.16 -3.46 38.95
C CYS A 265 11.36 -3.88 37.49
N GLY A 266 12.15 -3.10 36.76
CA GLY A 266 12.47 -3.32 35.35
C GLY A 266 12.57 -1.98 34.61
N LYS A 267 13.68 -1.76 33.90
CA LYS A 267 13.96 -0.53 33.14
C LYS A 267 12.78 -0.23 32.21
N GLU A 268 12.12 0.92 32.40
CA GLU A 268 10.99 1.31 31.56
C GLU A 268 11.44 1.51 30.10
N PRO A 269 10.62 1.10 29.12
CA PRO A 269 10.88 1.40 27.71
C PRO A 269 10.97 2.90 27.46
N VAL A 270 11.83 3.30 26.51
CA VAL A 270 12.01 4.70 26.11
C VAL A 270 10.70 5.20 25.49
N GLN A 271 10.03 6.15 26.14
CA GLN A 271 8.89 6.85 25.55
C GLN A 271 9.41 7.93 24.59
N LEU A 272 9.22 7.71 23.29
CA LEU A 272 9.52 8.69 22.26
C LEU A 272 8.28 9.55 21.95
N PRO A 273 8.44 10.84 21.60
CA PRO A 273 7.35 11.66 21.10
C PRO A 273 6.72 11.00 19.86
N TRP A 274 5.41 11.18 19.66
CA TRP A 274 4.78 10.80 18.40
C TRP A 274 5.21 11.79 17.32
N SER A 275 5.79 11.30 16.22
CA SER A 275 6.22 12.17 15.13
C SER A 275 5.05 12.50 14.21
N SER A 276 4.94 13.75 13.75
CA SER A 276 4.00 14.14 12.69
C SER A 276 4.50 13.86 11.28
N SER A 277 5.77 13.48 11.14
CA SER A 277 6.44 13.36 9.85
C SER A 277 7.18 12.02 9.73
N PRO A 278 7.34 11.50 8.49
CA PRO A 278 8.17 10.32 8.23
C PRO A 278 9.61 10.51 8.74
N PRO A 279 10.34 9.44 9.06
CA PRO A 279 9.95 8.03 8.91
C PRO A 279 9.09 7.47 10.07
N ASN A 280 8.92 8.21 11.16
CA ASN A 280 8.23 7.73 12.38
C ASN A 280 6.81 8.27 12.52
N GLN A 281 6.16 8.55 11.39
CA GLN A 281 4.90 9.26 11.39
C GLN A 281 3.83 8.46 12.15
N VAL A 282 3.17 9.13 13.06
CA VAL A 282 2.01 8.62 13.78
C VAL A 282 0.78 9.36 13.26
N ASN A 283 -0.29 8.61 12.98
CA ASN A 283 -1.56 9.16 12.52
C ASN A 283 -2.69 8.66 13.42
N LEU A 284 -3.73 9.47 13.59
CA LEU A 284 -5.02 8.98 14.06
C LEU A 284 -5.75 8.35 12.87
N SER A 285 -6.43 7.22 13.11
CA SER A 285 -7.24 6.56 12.12
C SER A 285 -8.33 5.71 12.79
N TYR A 286 -8.94 4.78 12.05
CA TYR A 286 -10.04 3.98 12.57
C TYR A 286 -10.20 2.63 11.87
N HIS A 287 -10.81 1.68 12.58
CA HIS A 287 -11.37 0.45 12.05
C HIS A 287 -12.90 0.51 12.04
N LEU A 288 -13.53 -0.05 11.00
CA LEU A 288 -14.97 -0.22 10.95
C LEU A 288 -15.35 -1.69 11.13
N TYR A 289 -16.36 -1.96 11.93
CA TYR A 289 -16.92 -3.29 12.14
C TYR A 289 -18.42 -3.28 11.82
N ASP A 290 -18.87 -4.33 11.15
CA ASP A 290 -20.30 -4.57 10.90
C ASP A 290 -21.03 -5.02 12.17
N SER A 291 -22.35 -5.17 12.08
CA SER A 291 -23.20 -5.62 13.19
C SER A 291 -22.89 -7.03 13.70
N ARG A 292 -22.10 -7.83 12.97
CA ARG A 292 -21.62 -9.16 13.36
C ARG A 292 -20.21 -9.11 13.96
N GLY A 293 -19.65 -7.90 14.15
CA GLY A 293 -18.29 -7.70 14.66
C GLY A 293 -17.19 -8.01 13.64
N ARG A 294 -17.52 -8.17 12.36
CA ARG A 294 -16.53 -8.41 11.30
C ARG A 294 -15.98 -7.08 10.80
N MET A 295 -14.67 -7.01 10.63
CA MET A 295 -14.00 -5.80 10.15
C MET A 295 -14.30 -5.55 8.67
N VAL A 296 -14.67 -4.31 8.33
CA VAL A 296 -14.90 -3.82 6.97
C VAL A 296 -13.58 -3.25 6.44
N THR A 297 -12.68 -4.13 6.01
CA THR A 297 -11.29 -3.79 5.64
C THR A 297 -11.17 -2.79 4.51
N SER A 298 -12.11 -2.76 3.56
CA SER A 298 -12.11 -1.84 2.41
C SER A 298 -12.27 -0.37 2.78
N LEU A 299 -12.74 -0.07 3.99
CA LEU A 299 -12.97 1.29 4.49
C LEU A 299 -12.13 1.62 5.73
N ASN A 300 -11.09 0.84 6.01
CA ASN A 300 -10.21 1.07 7.14
C ASN A 300 -9.38 2.34 6.95
N GLY A 301 -9.88 3.40 7.58
CA GLY A 301 -9.08 4.37 8.28
C GLY A 301 -8.37 5.36 7.38
N LEU A 302 -9.10 6.35 6.84
CA LEU A 302 -8.46 7.57 6.38
C LEU A 302 -7.46 8.05 7.45
N ARG A 303 -6.27 8.47 7.01
CA ARG A 303 -5.23 8.96 7.93
C ARG A 303 -5.51 10.40 8.28
N SER A 304 -5.55 10.69 9.57
CA SER A 304 -5.56 12.04 10.12
C SER A 304 -4.18 12.32 10.72
N PRO A 305 -3.30 13.03 9.99
CA PRO A 305 -1.95 13.31 10.44
C PRO A 305 -1.92 14.16 11.70
N LEU A 306 -0.93 13.89 12.55
CA LEU A 306 -0.62 14.80 13.65
C LEU A 306 -0.18 16.17 13.08
N PRO A 307 -0.66 17.29 13.63
CA PRO A 307 -0.29 18.63 13.17
C PRO A 307 1.17 18.98 13.50
N ARG A 308 1.76 18.28 14.47
CA ARG A 308 3.14 18.43 14.94
C ARG A 308 3.53 17.22 15.78
N ASN A 309 4.81 17.12 16.13
CA ASN A 309 5.26 16.13 17.11
C ASN A 309 4.54 16.32 18.45
N VAL A 310 4.16 15.20 19.09
CA VAL A 310 3.38 15.17 20.34
C VAL A 310 4.19 14.48 21.42
N ALA A 311 4.54 15.23 22.47
CA ALA A 311 5.34 14.71 23.58
C ALA A 311 4.53 13.75 24.47
N PRO A 312 5.18 12.85 25.24
CA PRO A 312 4.49 12.06 26.26
C PRO A 312 3.71 12.94 27.26
N GLY A 313 2.48 12.56 27.56
CA GLY A 313 1.54 13.30 28.43
C GLY A 313 0.69 14.35 27.70
N GLU A 314 1.09 14.76 26.50
CA GLU A 314 0.47 15.83 25.74
C GLU A 314 -0.85 15.39 25.08
N VAL A 315 -1.78 16.34 24.96
CA VAL A 315 -3.02 16.19 24.20
C VAL A 315 -2.89 16.94 22.90
N VAL A 316 -3.33 16.31 21.82
CA VAL A 316 -3.41 16.93 20.51
C VAL A 316 -4.86 16.86 20.02
N ASP A 317 -5.34 18.01 19.55
CA ASP A 317 -6.62 18.09 18.85
C ASP A 317 -6.39 17.85 17.35
N LEU A 318 -7.25 17.00 16.79
CA LEU A 318 -7.18 16.53 15.41
C LEU A 318 -8.56 16.69 14.78
N THR A 319 -8.59 16.82 13.45
CA THR A 319 -9.83 16.62 12.69
C THR A 319 -9.80 15.21 12.13
N ILE A 320 -10.74 14.37 12.55
CA ILE A 320 -10.90 13.03 11.98
C ILE A 320 -11.92 13.07 10.86
N THR A 321 -11.57 12.53 9.69
CA THR A 321 -12.50 12.29 8.59
C THR A 321 -12.87 10.82 8.59
N ILE A 322 -14.16 10.52 8.77
CA ILE A 322 -14.66 9.14 8.67
C ILE A 322 -15.50 9.00 7.39
N GLN A 323 -15.38 7.85 6.73
CA GLN A 323 -16.23 7.48 5.61
C GLN A 323 -17.24 6.42 6.04
N ALA A 324 -18.52 6.76 6.00
CA ALA A 324 -19.60 5.83 6.29
C ALA A 324 -19.64 4.70 5.25
N PRO A 325 -19.89 3.45 5.66
CA PRO A 325 -20.23 2.37 4.74
C PRO A 325 -21.41 2.74 3.86
N THR A 326 -21.42 2.18 2.65
CA THR A 326 -22.50 2.41 1.72
C THR A 326 -23.68 1.47 1.95
N SER A 327 -23.44 0.33 2.60
CA SER A 327 -24.47 -0.59 3.03
C SER A 327 -25.18 -0.04 4.27
N LEU A 328 -26.51 -0.08 4.26
CA LEU A 328 -27.32 0.26 5.44
C LEU A 328 -27.04 -0.70 6.60
N GLY A 329 -27.23 -0.21 7.81
CA GLY A 329 -27.11 -1.02 9.02
C GLY A 329 -26.35 -0.32 10.12
N THR A 330 -26.12 -1.05 11.20
CA THR A 330 -25.39 -0.58 12.36
C THR A 330 -23.93 -0.97 12.26
N TYR A 331 -23.04 -0.01 12.51
CA TYR A 331 -21.61 -0.18 12.47
C TYR A 331 -20.97 0.28 13.77
N THR A 332 -19.85 -0.34 14.10
CA THR A 332 -18.97 0.12 15.18
C THR A 332 -17.72 0.70 14.56
N ILE A 333 -17.46 1.98 14.80
CA ILE A 333 -16.14 2.57 14.55
C ILE A 333 -15.27 2.38 15.79
N ALA A 334 -14.03 1.95 15.60
CA ALA A 334 -13.01 1.88 16.63
C ALA A 334 -11.86 2.79 16.25
N TYR A 335 -11.65 3.86 17.02
CA TYR A 335 -10.56 4.79 16.81
C TYR A 335 -9.26 4.19 17.29
N ASP A 336 -8.22 4.29 16.47
CA ASP A 336 -6.90 3.77 16.78
C ASP A 336 -5.81 4.67 16.22
N MET A 337 -4.69 4.72 16.93
CA MET A 337 -3.48 5.36 16.44
C MET A 337 -2.68 4.35 15.62
N VAL A 338 -2.02 4.82 14.56
CA VAL A 338 -1.11 4.00 13.77
C VAL A 338 0.24 4.67 13.72
N HIS A 339 1.29 3.93 14.06
CA HIS A 339 2.65 4.31 13.69
C HIS A 339 2.87 3.72 12.30
N GLU A 340 2.94 4.59 11.30
CA GLU A 340 2.99 4.20 9.89
C GLU A 340 4.14 3.23 9.63
N GLY A 341 3.81 2.13 8.95
CA GLY A 341 4.75 1.04 8.67
C GLY A 341 5.29 0.27 9.86
N VAL A 342 4.89 0.64 11.08
CA VAL A 342 5.29 -0.04 12.31
C VAL A 342 4.17 -0.93 12.81
N SER A 343 3.07 -0.36 13.30
CA SER A 343 1.94 -1.12 13.84
C SER A 343 0.79 -0.18 14.20
N TRP A 344 -0.41 -0.73 14.24
CA TRP A 344 -1.51 -0.13 14.98
C TRP A 344 -1.23 -0.18 16.47
N PHE A 345 -1.62 0.85 17.21
CA PHE A 345 -1.37 0.90 18.65
C PHE A 345 -2.16 -0.22 19.36
N SER A 346 -3.36 -0.54 18.89
CA SER A 346 -4.15 -1.66 19.43
C SER A 346 -3.48 -3.03 19.30
N GLN A 347 -2.72 -3.26 18.23
CA GLN A 347 -1.94 -4.49 18.05
C GLN A 347 -0.82 -4.63 19.08
N LYS A 348 -0.43 -3.52 19.71
CA LYS A 348 0.55 -3.47 20.81
C LYS A 348 -0.11 -3.28 22.18
N GLY A 349 -1.42 -3.50 22.26
CA GLY A 349 -2.18 -3.55 23.50
C GLY A 349 -2.80 -2.22 23.94
N ALA A 350 -2.75 -1.17 23.11
CA ALA A 350 -3.52 0.04 23.39
C ALA A 350 -5.02 -0.24 23.29
N GLY A 351 -5.82 0.41 24.13
CA GLY A 351 -7.27 0.42 23.96
C GLY A 351 -7.66 1.12 22.66
N MET A 352 -8.89 0.89 22.23
CA MET A 352 -9.54 1.67 21.17
C MET A 352 -10.83 2.23 21.72
N GLU A 353 -11.12 3.49 21.40
CA GLU A 353 -12.43 4.05 21.71
C GLU A 353 -13.42 3.62 20.63
N ARG A 354 -14.52 3.01 21.08
CA ARG A 354 -15.55 2.47 20.19
C ARG A 354 -16.82 3.28 20.25
N ARG A 355 -17.41 3.50 19.07
CA ARG A 355 -18.70 4.17 18.92
C ARG A 355 -19.54 3.42 17.93
N THR A 356 -20.80 3.23 18.28
CA THR A 356 -21.79 2.67 17.38
C THR A 356 -22.49 3.81 16.66
N PHE A 357 -22.61 3.71 15.34
CA PHE A 357 -23.43 4.60 14.54
C PHE A 357 -24.27 3.77 13.57
N SER A 358 -25.44 4.30 13.23
CA SER A 358 -26.31 3.70 12.23
C SER A 358 -26.11 4.39 10.90
N VAL A 359 -25.91 3.61 9.84
CA VAL A 359 -26.08 4.08 8.48
C VAL A 359 -27.55 3.87 8.14
N GLY A 360 -28.33 4.96 8.15
CA GLY A 360 -29.78 4.90 8.06
C GLY A 360 -30.42 6.20 7.59
N GLY A 361 -31.69 6.06 7.16
CA GLY A 361 -32.51 7.08 6.53
C GLY A 361 -33.33 6.44 5.40
N THR A 362 -34.45 7.06 4.99
CA THR A 362 -34.77 7.03 3.56
C THR A 362 -33.49 7.47 2.86
N ALA A 363 -33.17 6.94 1.68
CA ALA A 363 -32.17 7.61 0.85
C ALA A 363 -32.59 9.09 0.84
N SER A 364 -31.91 9.95 1.63
CA SER A 364 -31.94 11.40 1.43
C SER A 364 -31.67 11.47 -0.04
N ALA A 365 -32.70 11.85 -0.82
CA ALA A 365 -32.74 11.70 -2.26
C ALA A 365 -31.31 11.77 -2.73
N SER A 366 -30.74 10.60 -3.12
CA SER A 366 -29.32 10.47 -3.51
C SER A 366 -29.00 11.78 -4.19
N PRO A 367 -28.09 12.63 -3.65
CA PRO A 367 -28.02 14.04 -3.99
C PRO A 367 -28.30 14.14 -5.47
N THR A 368 -29.49 14.70 -5.81
CA THR A 368 -30.27 14.38 -7.02
C THR A 368 -29.38 13.75 -8.07
N PRO A 369 -29.63 12.51 -8.55
CA PRO A 369 -28.76 11.88 -9.56
C PRO A 369 -28.46 12.99 -10.55
N SER A 370 -27.16 13.32 -10.72
CA SER A 370 -26.77 14.30 -11.74
C SER A 370 -27.68 14.01 -12.92
N GLY A 371 -28.51 14.96 -13.34
CA GLY A 371 -29.69 14.66 -14.17
C GLY A 371 -29.33 13.64 -15.26
N ALA A 372 -30.24 12.70 -15.56
CA ALA A 372 -29.99 11.50 -16.38
C ALA A 372 -28.74 11.62 -17.26
N VAL A 373 -27.73 10.79 -17.03
CA VAL A 373 -26.45 10.85 -17.75
C VAL A 373 -26.73 10.89 -19.24
N THR A 374 -26.28 11.95 -19.90
CA THR A 374 -26.39 12.17 -21.35
C THR A 374 -25.00 12.38 -21.94
N ASN A 375 -24.92 12.60 -23.25
CA ASN A 375 -23.69 13.03 -23.90
C ASN A 375 -23.16 14.38 -23.40
N ASP A 376 -24.01 15.22 -22.80
CA ASP A 376 -23.62 16.52 -22.27
C ASP A 376 -23.15 16.45 -20.80
N THR A 377 -23.21 15.27 -20.19
CA THR A 377 -22.75 15.08 -18.81
C THR A 377 -21.23 15.13 -18.73
N SER A 378 -20.69 16.02 -17.90
CA SER A 378 -19.25 16.09 -17.62
C SER A 378 -18.75 14.78 -16.96
N LEU A 379 -17.63 14.27 -17.47
CA LEU A 379 -16.85 13.17 -16.90
C LEU A 379 -16.05 13.62 -15.67
N VAL A 380 -15.76 14.91 -15.56
CA VAL A 380 -15.02 15.51 -14.44
C VAL A 380 -15.93 15.63 -13.23
N GLY A 381 -15.41 15.23 -12.07
CA GLY A 381 -16.08 15.34 -10.79
C GLY A 381 -16.17 14.02 -10.05
N VAL A 382 -16.60 14.10 -8.79
CA VAL A 382 -16.79 12.93 -7.92
C VAL A 382 -18.25 12.53 -7.95
N SER A 383 -18.54 11.33 -8.47
CA SER A 383 -19.88 10.76 -8.38
C SER A 383 -20.16 10.28 -6.95
N GLN A 384 -21.39 10.48 -6.48
CA GLN A 384 -21.84 10.09 -5.13
C GLN A 384 -22.33 8.64 -5.08
N VAL A 385 -21.82 7.79 -5.98
CA VAL A 385 -22.26 6.40 -6.09
C VAL A 385 -21.61 5.51 -5.04
N THR A 386 -22.39 4.53 -4.59
CA THR A 386 -21.99 3.53 -3.62
C THR A 386 -21.41 2.28 -4.28
N GLU A 387 -20.55 1.54 -3.58
CA GLU A 387 -20.06 0.23 -4.05
C GLU A 387 -21.24 -0.70 -4.37
N GLN A 388 -22.28 -0.65 -3.54
CA GLN A 388 -23.49 -1.44 -3.71
C GLN A 388 -24.24 -1.07 -5.00
N GLN A 389 -24.39 0.21 -5.35
CA GLN A 389 -25.00 0.65 -6.61
C GLN A 389 -24.18 0.19 -7.83
N LEU A 390 -22.85 0.26 -7.73
CA LEU A 390 -21.96 -0.27 -8.78
C LEU A 390 -22.15 -1.78 -8.96
N VAL A 391 -22.24 -2.55 -7.88
CA VAL A 391 -22.44 -4.00 -7.91
C VAL A 391 -23.88 -4.37 -8.33
N ASP A 392 -24.88 -3.59 -7.95
CA ASP A 392 -26.28 -3.83 -8.28
C ASP A 392 -26.57 -3.72 -9.77
N LEU A 393 -25.78 -2.93 -10.51
CA LEU A 393 -25.80 -2.94 -11.97
C LEU A 393 -25.61 -4.37 -12.53
N PHE A 394 -24.70 -5.17 -11.97
CA PHE A 394 -24.46 -6.55 -12.40
C PHE A 394 -25.66 -7.44 -12.09
N ARG A 395 -26.27 -7.28 -10.91
CA ARG A 395 -27.47 -8.03 -10.51
C ARG A 395 -28.66 -7.69 -11.41
N LYS A 396 -28.95 -6.41 -11.62
CA LYS A 396 -30.02 -5.90 -12.50
C LYS A 396 -29.88 -6.42 -13.94
N ARG A 397 -28.64 -6.67 -14.38
CA ARG A 397 -28.34 -7.16 -15.74
C ARG A 397 -28.20 -8.68 -15.84
N GLY A 398 -28.39 -9.41 -14.74
CA GLY A 398 -28.36 -10.88 -14.71
C GLY A 398 -26.95 -11.49 -14.62
N PHE A 399 -25.93 -10.70 -14.33
CA PHE A 399 -24.52 -11.14 -14.24
C PHE A 399 -24.13 -11.52 -12.81
N THR A 400 -24.91 -12.41 -12.19
CA THR A 400 -24.75 -12.81 -10.78
C THR A 400 -23.42 -13.52 -10.52
N ALA A 401 -22.91 -14.30 -11.48
CA ALA A 401 -21.62 -14.99 -11.36
C ALA A 401 -20.42 -14.02 -11.26
N GLN A 402 -20.57 -12.80 -11.78
CA GLN A 402 -19.52 -11.78 -11.79
C GLN A 402 -19.60 -10.84 -10.57
N VAL A 403 -20.64 -10.96 -9.74
CA VAL A 403 -20.81 -10.14 -8.53
C VAL A 403 -19.61 -10.19 -7.59
N PRO A 404 -18.98 -11.34 -7.28
CA PRO A 404 -17.79 -11.35 -6.41
C PRO A 404 -16.64 -10.51 -6.95
N LYS A 405 -16.37 -10.57 -8.27
CA LYS A 405 -15.33 -9.74 -8.88
C LYS A 405 -15.73 -8.26 -8.95
N ALA A 406 -17.01 -7.98 -9.18
CA ALA A 406 -17.53 -6.62 -9.09
C ALA A 406 -17.39 -6.04 -7.67
N GLN A 407 -17.59 -6.84 -6.61
CA GLN A 407 -17.38 -6.42 -5.22
C GLN A 407 -15.91 -6.11 -4.92
N GLU A 408 -14.97 -6.82 -5.55
CA GLU A 408 -13.54 -6.53 -5.45
C GLU A 408 -13.16 -5.21 -6.13
N LEU A 409 -13.75 -4.92 -7.31
CA LEU A 409 -13.38 -3.77 -8.13
C LEU A 409 -14.10 -2.47 -7.75
N ALA A 410 -15.34 -2.53 -7.27
CA ALA A 410 -16.14 -1.36 -6.92
C ALA A 410 -15.43 -0.36 -5.99
N PRO A 411 -14.79 -0.78 -4.87
CA PRO A 411 -14.06 0.15 -4.00
C PRO A 411 -12.87 0.82 -4.71
N LEU A 412 -12.18 0.09 -5.61
CA LEU A 412 -11.07 0.64 -6.39
C LEU A 412 -11.57 1.73 -7.34
N TYR A 413 -12.70 1.49 -8.04
CA TYR A 413 -13.26 2.48 -8.95
C TYR A 413 -13.69 3.76 -8.23
N ILE A 414 -14.29 3.67 -7.04
CA ILE A 414 -14.66 4.85 -6.25
C ILE A 414 -13.41 5.60 -5.76
N THR A 415 -12.42 4.87 -5.26
CA THR A 415 -11.17 5.44 -4.72
C THR A 415 -10.39 6.19 -5.80
N TRP A 416 -10.15 5.53 -6.93
CA TRP A 416 -9.39 6.11 -8.03
C TRP A 416 -10.17 7.18 -8.81
N GLY A 417 -11.49 7.07 -8.90
CA GLY A 417 -12.33 8.15 -9.44
C GLY A 417 -12.17 9.46 -8.66
N ARG A 418 -12.10 9.40 -7.33
CA ARG A 418 -11.80 10.57 -6.49
C ARG A 418 -10.38 11.10 -6.73
N LYS A 419 -9.38 10.22 -6.80
CA LYS A 419 -7.97 10.60 -7.02
C LYS A 419 -7.72 11.27 -8.37
N PHE A 420 -8.45 10.87 -9.41
CA PHE A 420 -8.37 11.47 -10.74
C PHE A 420 -9.40 12.57 -10.99
N ASN A 421 -10.31 12.82 -10.05
CA ASN A 421 -11.47 13.70 -10.21
C ASN A 421 -12.32 13.32 -11.45
N ILE A 422 -12.55 12.03 -11.65
CA ILE A 422 -13.38 11.47 -12.72
C ILE A 422 -14.52 10.65 -12.10
N ARG A 423 -15.71 10.80 -12.68
CA ARG A 423 -16.93 10.16 -12.23
C ARG A 423 -16.87 8.63 -12.28
N ALA A 424 -16.95 8.02 -11.10
CA ALA A 424 -16.84 6.56 -10.95
C ALA A 424 -18.03 5.79 -11.53
N ASP A 425 -19.21 6.40 -11.63
CA ASP A 425 -20.39 5.77 -12.25
C ASP A 425 -20.24 5.65 -13.76
N ILE A 426 -19.65 6.65 -14.41
CA ILE A 426 -19.36 6.63 -15.84
C ILE A 426 -18.20 5.67 -16.14
N ALA A 427 -17.10 5.73 -15.39
CA ALA A 427 -15.98 4.79 -15.55
C ALA A 427 -16.38 3.33 -15.28
N TRP A 428 -17.26 3.09 -14.29
CA TRP A 428 -17.81 1.77 -14.02
C TRP A 428 -18.74 1.28 -15.13
N ALA A 429 -19.63 2.14 -15.63
CA ALA A 429 -20.49 1.85 -16.77
C ALA A 429 -19.69 1.53 -18.04
N GLN A 430 -18.62 2.29 -18.28
CA GLN A 430 -17.67 2.03 -19.35
C GLN A 430 -17.00 0.67 -19.17
N MET A 431 -16.49 0.34 -17.98
CA MET A 431 -15.93 -0.97 -17.71
C MET A 431 -16.92 -2.10 -17.97
N ALA A 432 -18.17 -1.97 -17.52
CA ALA A 432 -19.20 -2.96 -17.76
C ALA A 432 -19.48 -3.12 -19.26
N HIS A 433 -19.43 -2.04 -20.03
CA HIS A 433 -19.55 -2.09 -21.49
C HIS A 433 -18.35 -2.78 -22.15
N GLU A 434 -17.13 -2.35 -21.85
CA GLU A 434 -15.88 -2.83 -22.45
C GLU A 434 -15.62 -4.30 -22.16
N THR A 435 -15.89 -4.74 -20.94
CA THR A 435 -15.66 -6.12 -20.51
C THR A 435 -16.85 -7.04 -20.75
N GLY A 436 -17.97 -6.51 -21.23
CA GLY A 436 -19.24 -7.25 -21.30
C GLY A 436 -19.68 -7.75 -19.92
N PHE A 437 -19.58 -6.90 -18.90
CA PHE A 437 -19.84 -7.16 -17.48
C PHE A 437 -18.89 -8.21 -16.88
N LEU A 438 -17.58 -7.96 -17.02
CA LEU A 438 -16.50 -8.83 -16.53
C LEU A 438 -16.54 -10.26 -17.08
N ARG A 439 -17.20 -10.46 -18.24
CA ARG A 439 -17.21 -11.74 -18.95
C ARG A 439 -16.06 -11.86 -19.95
N PHE A 440 -15.54 -10.74 -20.43
CA PHE A 440 -14.41 -10.66 -21.35
C PHE A 440 -14.62 -11.50 -22.62
N GLY A 441 -15.77 -11.32 -23.29
CA GLY A 441 -16.13 -12.06 -24.50
C GLY A 441 -15.39 -11.63 -25.78
N GLY A 442 -14.38 -10.76 -25.66
CA GLY A 442 -13.63 -10.21 -26.77
C GLY A 442 -12.18 -10.72 -26.82
N ILE A 443 -11.29 -9.93 -27.40
CA ILE A 443 -9.87 -10.29 -27.54
C ILE A 443 -9.05 -10.09 -26.25
N VAL A 444 -9.58 -9.34 -25.28
CA VAL A 444 -8.96 -9.08 -23.98
C VAL A 444 -9.45 -10.14 -22.99
N PRO A 445 -8.57 -10.96 -22.40
CA PRO A 445 -8.97 -12.00 -21.44
C PRO A 445 -9.14 -11.44 -20.01
N PRO A 446 -9.91 -12.13 -19.12
CA PRO A 446 -10.17 -11.65 -17.75
C PRO A 446 -8.93 -11.40 -16.90
N ASP A 447 -7.89 -12.20 -17.09
CA ASP A 447 -6.63 -12.15 -16.33
C ASP A 447 -5.72 -11.00 -16.80
N ALA A 448 -6.09 -10.28 -17.86
CA ALA A 448 -5.36 -9.10 -18.32
C ALA A 448 -5.49 -7.90 -17.38
N ASN A 449 -6.48 -7.91 -16.47
CA ASN A 449 -6.90 -6.76 -15.67
C ASN A 449 -7.14 -5.50 -16.51
N ASN A 450 -7.43 -5.65 -17.80
CA ASN A 450 -7.65 -4.55 -18.72
C ASN A 450 -9.16 -4.33 -18.85
N PHE A 451 -9.66 -3.43 -18.02
CA PHE A 451 -11.08 -3.18 -17.85
C PHE A 451 -11.66 -2.17 -18.85
N ALA A 452 -10.82 -1.64 -19.75
CA ALA A 452 -11.17 -0.53 -20.63
C ALA A 452 -10.75 -0.77 -22.10
N GLY A 453 -10.33 -1.98 -22.45
CA GLY A 453 -9.89 -2.32 -23.80
C GLY A 453 -8.62 -1.60 -24.25
N ILE A 454 -7.77 -1.18 -23.31
CA ILE A 454 -6.56 -0.39 -23.61
C ILE A 454 -5.64 -1.22 -24.51
N GLY A 455 -5.21 -0.62 -25.64
CA GLY A 455 -4.37 -1.30 -26.63
C GLY A 455 -5.07 -2.35 -27.50
N ALA A 456 -6.34 -2.66 -27.25
CA ALA A 456 -7.11 -3.69 -27.96
C ALA A 456 -7.57 -3.19 -29.35
N THR A 457 -6.70 -3.30 -30.36
CA THR A 457 -6.93 -2.74 -31.71
C THR A 457 -7.41 -3.75 -32.75
N GLY A 458 -7.54 -5.03 -32.38
CA GLY A 458 -7.79 -6.13 -33.31
C GLY A 458 -6.58 -6.52 -34.17
N ALA A 459 -5.48 -5.75 -34.10
CA ALA A 459 -4.20 -6.13 -34.68
C ALA A 459 -3.62 -7.36 -33.97
N LYS A 460 -2.90 -8.19 -34.73
CA LYS A 460 -2.18 -9.35 -34.19
C LYS A 460 -0.69 -9.06 -34.06
N ASN A 461 -0.06 -9.68 -33.07
CA ASN A 461 1.37 -9.84 -32.95
C ASN A 461 1.90 -10.77 -34.05
N PRO A 462 3.21 -10.78 -34.32
CA PRO A 462 3.82 -11.72 -35.28
C PRO A 462 3.54 -13.21 -34.96
N ASP A 463 3.32 -13.54 -33.69
CA ASP A 463 2.95 -14.88 -33.21
C ASP A 463 1.45 -15.23 -33.39
N GLY A 464 0.66 -14.32 -33.97
CA GLY A 464 -0.77 -14.51 -34.23
C GLY A 464 -1.70 -14.18 -33.05
N THR A 465 -1.18 -13.82 -31.88
CA THR A 465 -1.97 -13.36 -30.72
C THR A 465 -2.49 -11.94 -30.93
N TYR A 466 -3.64 -11.59 -30.34
CA TYR A 466 -4.16 -10.21 -30.44
C TYR A 466 -3.36 -9.25 -29.56
N LYS A 467 -3.18 -8.00 -30.04
CA LYS A 467 -2.58 -6.90 -29.28
C LYS A 467 -3.58 -6.29 -28.31
N PHE A 468 -3.20 -6.19 -27.04
CA PHE A 468 -3.89 -5.46 -25.96
C PHE A 468 -2.92 -5.22 -24.80
N ASP A 469 -3.20 -4.22 -23.96
CA ASP A 469 -2.41 -3.94 -22.77
C ASP A 469 -2.82 -4.84 -21.59
N ARG A 470 -1.88 -5.09 -20.68
CA ARG A 470 -2.04 -5.98 -19.53
C ARG A 470 -1.57 -5.30 -18.26
N PHE A 471 -2.33 -5.43 -17.18
CA PHE A 471 -2.03 -4.80 -15.90
C PHE A 471 -1.81 -5.85 -14.81
N ALA A 472 -0.78 -5.66 -14.00
CA ALA A 472 -0.30 -6.71 -13.11
C ALA A 472 -1.27 -6.99 -11.94
N THR A 473 -2.08 -6.00 -11.55
CA THR A 473 -3.12 -6.14 -10.54
C THR A 473 -4.44 -5.54 -11.04
N PRO A 474 -5.58 -5.96 -10.46
CA PRO A 474 -6.86 -5.30 -10.68
C PRO A 474 -6.78 -3.79 -10.41
N GLU A 475 -6.09 -3.38 -9.35
CA GLU A 475 -5.89 -1.97 -9.03
C GLU A 475 -5.13 -1.22 -10.13
N LEU A 476 -4.03 -1.76 -10.66
CA LEU A 476 -3.31 -1.14 -11.78
C LEU A 476 -4.19 -1.05 -13.03
N GLY A 477 -5.05 -2.03 -13.27
CA GLY A 477 -6.04 -1.98 -14.34
C GLY A 477 -7.06 -0.85 -14.19
N VAL A 478 -7.51 -0.61 -12.95
CA VAL A 478 -8.40 0.52 -12.62
C VAL A 478 -7.67 1.85 -12.74
N ILE A 479 -6.43 1.95 -12.24
CA ILE A 479 -5.59 3.15 -12.40
C ILE A 479 -5.39 3.45 -13.89
N ALA A 480 -5.05 2.45 -14.70
CA ALA A 480 -4.85 2.60 -16.13
C ALA A 480 -6.10 3.09 -16.85
N HIS A 481 -7.27 2.58 -16.47
CA HIS A 481 -8.53 3.06 -17.00
C HIS A 481 -8.74 4.56 -16.70
N TYR A 482 -8.52 4.98 -15.46
CA TYR A 482 -8.64 6.39 -15.08
C TYR A 482 -7.56 7.29 -15.70
N ALA A 483 -6.32 6.81 -15.78
CA ALA A 483 -5.24 7.51 -16.46
C ALA A 483 -5.56 7.70 -17.96
N HIS A 484 -6.09 6.66 -18.61
CA HIS A 484 -6.49 6.73 -20.01
C HIS A 484 -7.68 7.68 -20.21
N LEU A 485 -8.69 7.64 -19.34
CA LEU A 485 -9.79 8.60 -19.36
C LEU A 485 -9.29 10.03 -19.15
N ALA A 486 -8.38 10.26 -18.20
CA ALA A 486 -7.80 11.57 -17.93
C ALA A 486 -7.14 12.17 -19.18
N TRP A 487 -6.55 11.35 -20.04
CA TRP A 487 -5.93 11.78 -21.30
C TRP A 487 -6.92 12.38 -22.32
N TYR A 488 -8.21 12.01 -22.24
CA TYR A 488 -9.29 12.58 -23.06
C TYR A 488 -10.03 13.73 -22.36
N VAL A 489 -10.05 13.71 -21.02
CA VAL A 489 -10.95 14.52 -20.20
C VAL A 489 -10.29 15.77 -19.61
N PHE A 490 -8.96 15.78 -19.48
CA PHE A 490 -8.23 16.94 -18.96
C PHE A 490 -7.23 17.48 -19.98
N PRO A 491 -6.97 18.81 -19.97
CA PRO A 491 -5.95 19.40 -20.83
C PRO A 491 -4.52 19.02 -20.41
N ASP A 492 -4.31 18.68 -19.13
CA ASP A 492 -3.01 18.40 -18.50
C ASP A 492 -3.07 17.17 -17.58
N HIS A 493 -1.89 16.69 -17.14
CA HIS A 493 -1.79 15.63 -16.13
C HIS A 493 -2.39 16.09 -14.81
N VAL A 494 -3.30 15.30 -14.25
CA VAL A 494 -4.01 15.66 -13.01
C VAL A 494 -3.35 15.10 -11.75
N ASN A 495 -2.48 14.10 -11.87
CA ASN A 495 -1.74 13.51 -10.76
C ASN A 495 -0.52 12.69 -11.26
N GLU A 496 0.24 12.13 -10.31
CA GLU A 496 1.45 11.34 -10.54
C GLU A 496 1.22 10.04 -11.33
N TYR A 497 -0.02 9.61 -11.52
CA TYR A 497 -0.39 8.39 -12.24
C TYR A 497 -0.70 8.64 -13.73
N CYS A 498 -0.76 9.89 -14.18
CA CYS A 498 -0.87 10.26 -15.60
C CYS A 498 0.48 10.12 -16.31
N ASN A 499 0.97 8.89 -16.47
CA ASN A 499 2.24 8.63 -17.15
C ASN A 499 2.28 7.21 -17.76
N GLN A 500 3.30 6.96 -18.58
CA GLN A 500 3.47 5.70 -19.34
C GLN A 500 3.60 4.43 -18.49
N GLN A 501 3.93 4.54 -17.20
CA GLN A 501 3.96 3.43 -16.26
C GLN A 501 2.56 2.86 -16.01
N TYR A 502 1.53 3.71 -15.99
CA TYR A 502 0.17 3.33 -15.60
C TYR A 502 -0.80 3.28 -16.78
N ASP A 503 -0.61 4.12 -17.79
CA ASP A 503 -1.27 3.98 -19.09
C ASP A 503 -0.20 3.98 -20.20
N PRO A 504 0.11 2.82 -20.81
CA PRO A 504 1.10 2.73 -21.90
C PRO A 504 0.78 3.61 -23.10
N ARG A 505 -0.47 4.05 -23.26
CA ARG A 505 -0.90 4.98 -24.31
C ARG A 505 -0.72 6.44 -23.93
N HIS A 506 -0.31 6.73 -22.70
CA HIS A 506 -0.09 8.07 -22.18
C HIS A 506 1.27 8.64 -22.63
N PHE A 507 1.46 8.80 -23.94
CA PHE A 507 2.74 9.24 -24.53
C PHE A 507 2.73 10.72 -24.94
N GLY A 508 3.79 11.44 -24.56
CA GLY A 508 4.07 12.83 -24.92
C GLY A 508 3.38 13.88 -24.04
N ASN A 509 3.66 15.16 -24.29
CA ASN A 509 3.11 16.29 -23.53
C ASN A 509 1.77 16.80 -24.09
N ARG A 510 1.07 16.01 -24.93
CA ARG A 510 -0.17 16.42 -25.60
C ARG A 510 -1.33 15.51 -25.21
N HIS A 511 -2.34 16.08 -24.57
CA HIS A 511 -3.61 15.42 -24.28
C HIS A 511 -4.51 15.37 -25.51
N ARG A 512 -5.42 14.39 -25.58
CA ARG A 512 -6.48 14.33 -26.60
C ARG A 512 -7.72 15.10 -26.17
N TYR A 513 -7.53 16.10 -25.30
CA TYR A 513 -8.59 16.90 -24.73
C TYR A 513 -9.36 17.68 -25.79
N LEU A 514 -10.68 17.47 -25.82
CA LEU A 514 -11.62 18.19 -26.67
C LEU A 514 -12.87 18.65 -25.90
N GLY A 515 -12.83 18.54 -24.57
CA GLY A 515 -13.94 18.81 -23.67
C GLY A 515 -14.10 17.71 -22.63
N GLU A 516 -14.85 18.01 -21.58
CA GLU A 516 -15.06 17.11 -20.44
C GLU A 516 -16.33 16.26 -20.54
N ASN A 517 -17.20 16.52 -21.53
CA ASN A 517 -18.49 15.86 -21.62
C ASN A 517 -18.38 14.42 -22.16
N LEU A 518 -19.22 13.50 -21.67
CA LEU A 518 -19.21 12.08 -22.05
C LEU A 518 -19.22 11.86 -23.57
N GLY A 519 -19.98 12.68 -24.31
CA GLY A 519 -20.09 12.60 -25.76
C GLY A 519 -18.77 12.71 -26.53
N VAL A 520 -17.73 13.31 -25.93
CA VAL A 520 -16.40 13.42 -26.57
C VAL A 520 -15.73 12.06 -26.80
N LEU A 521 -16.18 11.01 -26.11
CA LEU A 521 -15.65 9.65 -26.29
C LEU A 521 -16.12 9.00 -27.60
N ASN A 522 -17.24 9.45 -28.19
CA ASN A 522 -17.72 8.95 -29.47
C ASN A 522 -16.69 9.22 -30.59
N ARG A 523 -16.40 8.20 -31.41
CA ARG A 523 -15.35 8.22 -32.45
C ARG A 523 -13.91 8.46 -31.95
N ARG A 524 -13.69 8.56 -30.63
CA ARG A 524 -12.37 8.88 -30.04
C ARG A 524 -11.84 7.76 -29.16
N TRP A 525 -12.68 7.30 -28.23
CA TRP A 525 -12.39 6.11 -27.44
C TRP A 525 -12.56 4.85 -28.29
N ALA A 526 -13.72 4.76 -28.96
CA ALA A 526 -14.01 3.73 -29.95
C ALA A 526 -14.43 4.37 -31.27
N PRO A 527 -14.25 3.68 -32.43
CA PRO A 527 -14.66 4.21 -33.73
C PRO A 527 -16.15 4.51 -33.87
N SER A 528 -16.99 3.88 -33.03
CA SER A 528 -18.44 4.01 -33.10
C SER A 528 -18.91 5.45 -32.79
N PRO A 529 -19.84 6.01 -33.59
CA PRO A 529 -20.47 7.31 -33.30
C PRO A 529 -21.45 7.26 -32.12
N THR A 530 -21.85 6.06 -31.68
CA THR A 530 -22.83 5.81 -30.62
C THR A 530 -22.21 4.99 -29.48
N TYR A 531 -20.89 5.07 -29.33
CA TYR A 531 -20.14 4.37 -28.29
C TYR A 531 -20.71 4.65 -26.89
N THR A 532 -21.02 5.91 -26.60
CA THR A 532 -21.49 6.34 -25.29
C THR A 532 -22.91 5.89 -24.97
N ASP A 533 -23.72 5.42 -25.92
CA ASP A 533 -25.12 5.05 -25.68
C ASP A 533 -25.26 3.93 -24.64
N GLN A 534 -24.38 2.92 -24.69
CA GLN A 534 -24.39 1.85 -23.68
C GLN A 534 -23.85 2.33 -22.33
N ILE A 535 -22.87 3.24 -22.34
CA ILE A 535 -22.32 3.84 -21.11
C ILE A 535 -23.40 4.66 -20.41
N ILE A 536 -24.10 5.53 -21.16
CA ILE A 536 -25.27 6.29 -20.72
C ILE A 536 -26.32 5.36 -20.12
N ARG A 537 -26.65 4.28 -20.84
CA ARG A 537 -27.64 3.30 -20.37
C ARG A 537 -27.22 2.67 -19.04
N PHE A 538 -25.98 2.21 -18.91
CA PHE A 538 -25.50 1.55 -17.69
C PHE A 538 -25.31 2.53 -16.54
N ALA A 539 -24.79 3.73 -16.79
CA ALA A 539 -24.62 4.77 -15.78
C ALA A 539 -25.98 5.18 -15.19
N ASN A 540 -27.01 5.34 -16.02
CA ASN A 540 -28.37 5.60 -15.56
C ASN A 540 -28.99 4.43 -14.77
N MET A 541 -28.56 3.19 -15.00
CA MET A 541 -28.99 2.02 -14.19
C MET A 541 -28.28 1.93 -12.82
N ILE A 542 -27.13 2.58 -12.66
CA ILE A 542 -26.42 2.68 -11.37
C ILE A 542 -27.15 3.69 -10.46
N GLY A 543 -27.58 4.83 -11.03
CA GLY A 543 -28.25 5.89 -10.29
C GLY A 543 -29.76 5.70 -10.07
N GLY A 544 -30.42 4.89 -10.90
CA GLY A 544 -31.87 4.65 -10.90
C GLY A 544 -32.34 3.37 -10.21
#